data_AF-A0AAU6WYA9-F1
#
_entry.id   AF-A0AAU6WYA9-F1
#
_cell.length_a   1.000
_cell.length_b   1.000
_cell.length_c   1.000
_cell.angle_alpha   90.00
_cell.angle_beta   90.00
_cell.angle_gamma   90.00
#
_symmetry.space_group_name_H-M   'P 1'
#
loop_
_entity.id
_entity.type
_entity.pdbx_description
1 polymer ?
#
loop_
_entity_poly.entity_id
_entity_poly.type
_entity_poly.pdbx_seq_one_letter_code
_entity_poly.pdbx_strand_id
1 'polypeptide(L)'
;MLDRFQTLTWGNKCLFEAYDPSDEIKLRRWELNLTHDDFLRFKKVYQNGKQEYYSVSLRRFKDMDYLGTTTRGILRIKTQTDDIIVQTYNDPKGNVDSMTTTLIIPVKNMEAERLDSLYTALNFLKIPTGAK
;
A
#
# COMPACT_ATOMS: atom_id res chain seq x y z
N MET A 1 1.87 11.75 20.59
CA MET A 1 2.28 10.78 19.55
C MET A 1 1.44 9.53 19.77
N LEU A 2 0.74 9.05 18.73
CA LEU A 2 -0.01 7.79 18.81
C LEU A 2 0.97 6.64 19.11
N ASP A 3 0.54 5.65 19.87
CA ASP A 3 1.33 4.43 20.00
C ASP A 3 1.33 3.63 18.67
N ARG A 4 2.14 2.57 18.60
CA ARG A 4 2.26 1.74 17.40
C ARG A 4 0.97 1.03 16.99
N PHE A 5 0.19 0.56 17.95
CA PHE A 5 -1.09 -0.09 17.67
C PHE A 5 -2.11 0.92 17.13
N GLN A 6 -2.18 2.10 17.74
CA GLN A 6 -3.00 3.21 17.28
C GLN A 6 -2.57 3.69 15.89
N THR A 7 -1.27 3.77 15.62
CA THR A 7 -0.72 4.16 14.31
C THR A 7 -1.05 3.13 13.23
N LEU A 8 -0.92 1.82 13.54
CA LEU A 8 -1.35 0.75 12.64
C LEU A 8 -2.85 0.83 12.34
N THR A 9 -3.67 1.02 13.38
CA THR A 9 -5.12 1.11 13.25
C THR A 9 -5.53 2.31 12.39
N TRP A 10 -4.95 3.47 12.68
CA TRP A 10 -5.20 4.69 11.93
C TRP A 10 -4.73 4.56 10.47
N GLY A 11 -3.52 4.03 10.23
CA GLY A 11 -2.96 3.87 8.89
C GLY A 11 -3.80 2.92 8.03
N ASN A 12 -4.23 1.78 8.60
CA ASN A 12 -5.15 0.85 7.94
C ASN A 12 -6.48 1.53 7.58
N LYS A 13 -7.09 2.27 8.52
CA LYS A 13 -8.32 3.02 8.26
C LYS A 13 -8.11 4.05 7.14
N CYS A 14 -7.01 4.81 7.20
CA CYS A 14 -6.67 5.82 6.21
C CYS A 14 -6.56 5.22 4.81
N LEU A 15 -5.79 4.14 4.65
CA LEU A 15 -5.59 3.47 3.37
C LEU A 15 -6.89 2.83 2.85
N PHE A 16 -7.70 2.24 3.74
CA PHE A 16 -8.98 1.63 3.38
C PHE A 16 -9.97 2.65 2.83
N GLU A 17 -10.14 3.78 3.50
CA GLU A 17 -11.05 4.85 3.07
C GLU A 17 -10.55 5.59 1.82
N ALA A 18 -9.23 5.69 1.67
CA ALA A 18 -8.60 6.38 0.56
C ALA A 18 -8.56 5.53 -0.72
N TYR A 19 -8.49 4.20 -0.64
CA TYR A 19 -8.37 3.37 -1.84
C TYR A 19 -9.55 3.58 -2.80
N ASP A 20 -9.22 3.80 -4.08
CA ASP A 20 -10.19 4.05 -5.14
C ASP A 20 -10.15 2.94 -6.22
N PRO A 21 -11.03 1.93 -6.14
CA PRO A 21 -11.11 0.86 -7.13
C PRO A 21 -11.93 1.24 -8.37
N SER A 22 -12.37 2.50 -8.52
CA SER A 22 -13.36 2.89 -9.56
C SER A 22 -12.91 2.58 -10.99
N ASP A 23 -11.60 2.60 -11.25
CA ASP A 23 -11.04 2.31 -12.57
C ASP A 23 -10.77 0.79 -12.78
N GLU A 24 -10.98 -0.03 -11.74
CA GLU A 24 -10.77 -1.48 -11.77
C GLU A 24 -12.09 -2.25 -11.95
N ILE A 25 -12.68 -2.13 -13.15
CA ILE A 25 -14.03 -2.63 -13.51
C ILE A 25 -14.27 -4.12 -13.15
N LYS A 26 -13.22 -4.96 -13.17
CA LYS A 26 -13.30 -6.40 -12.90
C LYS A 26 -12.84 -6.80 -11.49
N LEU A 27 -12.53 -5.85 -10.62
CA LEU A 27 -12.12 -6.12 -9.25
C LEU A 27 -13.32 -6.65 -8.45
N ARG A 28 -13.17 -7.83 -7.86
CA ARG A 28 -14.19 -8.47 -7.03
C ARG A 28 -14.00 -8.16 -5.55
N ARG A 29 -12.76 -8.19 -5.07
CA ARG A 29 -12.38 -7.90 -3.68
C ARG A 29 -10.94 -7.41 -3.65
N TRP A 30 -10.64 -6.59 -2.65
CA TRP A 30 -9.29 -6.16 -2.35
C TRP A 30 -9.05 -6.14 -0.84
N GLU A 31 -7.79 -6.19 -0.45
CA GLU A 31 -7.32 -6.07 0.93
C GLU A 31 -6.03 -5.26 0.93
N LEU A 32 -6.04 -4.09 1.56
CA LEU A 32 -4.87 -3.24 1.72
C LEU A 32 -4.62 -3.07 3.21
N ASN A 33 -3.50 -3.59 3.71
CA ASN A 33 -3.27 -3.62 5.15
C ASN A 33 -1.80 -3.42 5.55
N LEU A 34 -1.60 -2.60 6.58
CA LEU A 34 -0.39 -2.50 7.38
C LEU A 34 -0.46 -3.56 8.48
N THR A 35 0.54 -4.43 8.52
CA THR A 35 0.60 -5.57 9.44
C THR A 35 1.46 -5.28 10.67
N HIS A 36 1.30 -6.11 11.72
CA HIS A 36 2.12 -6.03 12.93
C HIS A 36 3.59 -6.43 12.72
N ASP A 37 3.89 -7.18 11.65
CA ASP A 37 5.24 -7.60 11.25
C ASP A 37 5.92 -6.61 10.28
N ASP A 38 5.47 -5.35 10.24
CA ASP A 38 6.07 -4.26 9.45
C ASP A 38 5.99 -4.46 7.93
N PHE A 39 4.85 -4.97 7.44
CA PHE A 39 4.56 -5.01 6.01
C PHE A 39 3.35 -4.15 5.65
N LEU A 40 3.42 -3.54 4.47
CA LEU A 40 2.22 -3.14 3.74
C LEU A 40 1.95 -4.23 2.70
N ARG A 41 0.78 -4.87 2.81
CA ARG A 41 0.32 -5.91 1.89
C ARG A 41 -0.89 -5.38 1.13
N PHE A 42 -0.90 -5.65 -0.17
CA PHE A 42 -2.03 -5.32 -1.02
C PHE A 42 -2.40 -6.52 -1.86
N LYS A 43 -3.61 -7.05 -1.65
CA LYS A 43 -4.15 -8.15 -2.41
C LYS A 43 -5.36 -7.68 -3.21
N LYS A 44 -5.41 -8.05 -4.48
CA LYS A 44 -6.55 -7.85 -5.36
C LYS A 44 -7.02 -9.20 -5.89
N VAL A 45 -8.33 -9.38 -5.97
CA VAL A 45 -8.97 -10.57 -6.55
C VAL A 45 -9.97 -10.09 -7.58
N TYR A 46 -9.83 -10.57 -8.81
CA TYR A 46 -10.67 -10.21 -9.94
C TYR A 46 -11.77 -11.25 -10.19
N GLN A 47 -12.81 -10.85 -10.91
CA GLN A 47 -13.97 -11.70 -11.21
C GLN A 47 -13.61 -13.01 -11.93
N ASN A 48 -12.55 -13.00 -12.76
CA ASN A 48 -12.05 -14.18 -13.47
C ASN A 48 -11.16 -15.10 -12.60
N GLY A 49 -11.02 -14.81 -11.30
CA GLY A 49 -10.18 -15.59 -10.38
C GLY A 49 -8.70 -15.20 -10.37
N LYS A 50 -8.28 -14.25 -11.23
CA LYS A 50 -6.93 -13.66 -11.17
C LYS A 50 -6.72 -13.01 -9.81
N GLN A 51 -5.54 -13.18 -9.24
CA GLN A 51 -5.10 -12.48 -8.04
C GLN A 51 -3.83 -11.71 -8.33
N GLU A 52 -3.70 -10.53 -7.72
CA GLU A 52 -2.47 -9.76 -7.66
C GLU A 52 -2.13 -9.53 -6.20
N TYR A 53 -0.87 -9.79 -5.84
CA TYR A 53 -0.37 -9.67 -4.49
C TYR A 53 0.90 -8.83 -4.49
N TYR A 54 0.88 -7.81 -3.63
CA TYR A 54 2.00 -6.92 -3.40
C TYR A 54 2.38 -6.99 -1.92
N SER A 55 3.68 -7.06 -1.64
CA SER A 55 4.19 -7.07 -0.27
C SER A 55 5.46 -6.23 -0.19
N VAL A 56 5.42 -5.18 0.63
CA VAL A 56 6.58 -4.33 0.91
C VAL A 56 6.87 -4.32 2.40
N SER A 57 8.13 -4.57 2.77
CA SER A 57 8.56 -4.34 4.14
C SER A 57 8.69 -2.84 4.38
N LEU A 58 8.06 -2.31 5.43
CA LEU A 58 8.17 -0.91 5.81
C LEU A 58 9.61 -0.52 6.18
N ARG A 59 10.47 -1.48 6.52
CA ARG A 59 11.91 -1.24 6.71
C ARG A 59 12.59 -0.73 5.43
N ARG A 60 12.07 -1.13 4.28
CA ARG A 60 12.55 -0.73 2.94
C ARG A 60 11.86 0.52 2.42
N PHE A 61 10.84 1.02 3.12
CA PHE A 61 10.17 2.27 2.77
C PHE A 61 11.20 3.40 2.69
N LYS A 62 11.28 4.02 1.52
CA LYS A 62 12.17 5.14 1.25
C LYS A 62 11.40 6.45 1.23
N ASP A 63 10.30 6.47 0.48
CA ASP A 63 9.57 7.70 0.19
C ASP A 63 8.14 7.43 -0.30
N MET A 64 7.34 8.48 -0.35
CA MET A 64 5.97 8.46 -0.84
C MET A 64 5.69 9.69 -1.72
N ASP A 65 5.26 9.46 -2.96
CA ASP A 65 4.76 10.55 -3.81
C ASP A 65 3.24 10.50 -3.92
N TYR A 66 2.66 11.67 -4.19
CA TYR A 66 1.29 11.81 -4.62
C TYR A 66 1.21 12.51 -5.97
N LEU A 67 0.42 11.95 -6.89
CA LEU A 67 0.13 12.55 -8.20
C LEU A 67 -1.38 12.61 -8.42
N GLY A 68 -1.95 13.81 -8.36
CA GLY A 68 -3.39 13.99 -8.58
C GLY A 68 -3.90 15.30 -7.99
N THR A 69 -5.22 15.35 -7.80
CA THR A 69 -5.94 16.41 -7.11
C THR A 69 -6.39 15.92 -5.73
N THR A 70 -6.89 16.81 -4.87
CA THR A 70 -7.41 16.40 -3.56
C THR A 70 -8.54 15.35 -3.66
N THR A 71 -9.27 15.32 -4.77
CA THR A 71 -10.37 14.38 -5.00
C THR A 71 -9.93 13.00 -5.51
N ARG A 72 -8.95 12.91 -6.42
CA ARG A 72 -8.45 11.64 -7.00
C ARG A 72 -6.99 11.75 -7.39
N GLY A 73 -6.24 10.66 -7.19
CA GLY A 73 -4.85 10.59 -7.60
C GLY A 73 -4.22 9.22 -7.38
N ILE A 74 -2.90 9.19 -7.50
CA ILE A 74 -2.07 8.00 -7.37
C ILE A 74 -1.10 8.22 -6.22
N LEU A 75 -1.17 7.34 -5.23
CA LEU A 75 -0.15 7.21 -4.20
C LEU A 75 0.95 6.26 -4.69
N ARG A 76 2.21 6.69 -4.62
CA ARG A 76 3.37 5.86 -4.96
C ARG A 76 4.18 5.59 -3.70
N ILE A 77 4.19 4.35 -3.24
CA ILE A 77 5.06 3.89 -2.15
C ILE A 77 6.36 3.39 -2.76
N LYS A 78 7.49 3.98 -2.37
CA LYS A 78 8.81 3.68 -2.95
C LYS A 78 9.72 2.97 -1.96
N THR A 79 10.51 2.04 -2.48
CA THR A 79 11.65 1.43 -1.79
C THR A 79 12.97 1.89 -2.39
N GLN A 80 14.09 1.57 -1.71
CA GLN A 80 15.42 1.96 -2.19
C GLN A 80 15.90 1.10 -3.36
N THR A 81 15.61 -0.19 -3.32
CA THR A 81 15.88 -1.18 -4.37
C THR A 81 14.60 -1.94 -4.70
N ASP A 82 14.68 -2.96 -5.57
CA ASP A 82 13.55 -3.83 -5.89
C ASP A 82 13.17 -4.70 -4.68
N ASP A 83 12.40 -4.12 -3.76
CA ASP A 83 12.05 -4.68 -2.45
C ASP A 83 10.54 -4.92 -2.29
N ILE A 84 9.76 -4.63 -3.33
CA ILE A 84 8.32 -4.87 -3.36
C ILE A 84 8.07 -6.14 -4.16
N ILE A 85 7.65 -7.21 -3.49
CA ILE A 85 7.23 -8.45 -4.14
C ILE A 85 5.95 -8.19 -4.93
N VAL A 86 5.91 -8.65 -6.19
CA VAL A 86 4.75 -8.62 -7.08
C VAL A 86 4.49 -10.03 -7.58
N GLN A 87 3.37 -10.60 -7.14
CA GLN A 87 2.97 -11.95 -7.49
C GLN A 87 1.57 -11.98 -8.09
N THR A 88 1.37 -12.75 -9.15
CA THR A 88 0.04 -13.00 -9.71
C THR A 88 -0.29 -14.48 -9.71
N TYR A 89 -1.58 -14.78 -9.54
CA TYR A 89 -2.11 -16.14 -9.59
C TYR A 89 -3.32 -16.19 -10.52
N ASN A 90 -3.47 -17.28 -11.26
CA ASN A 90 -4.53 -17.46 -12.26
C ASN A 90 -4.56 -16.32 -13.29
N ASP A 91 -3.40 -15.78 -13.64
CA ASP A 91 -3.31 -14.79 -14.71
C ASP A 91 -3.41 -15.51 -16.07
N PRO A 92 -4.37 -15.15 -16.95
CA PRO A 92 -4.48 -15.76 -18.28
C PRO A 92 -3.21 -15.63 -19.14
N LYS A 93 -2.33 -14.67 -18.83
CA LYS A 93 -1.05 -14.47 -19.52
C LYS A 93 0.12 -15.21 -18.87
N GLY A 94 -0.13 -15.96 -17.80
CA GLY A 94 0.89 -16.61 -16.99
C GLY A 94 1.15 -15.85 -15.69
N ASN A 95 1.40 -16.61 -14.62
CA ASN A 95 1.69 -16.06 -13.31
C ASN A 95 3.03 -15.31 -13.32
N VAL A 96 3.05 -14.16 -12.67
CA VAL A 96 4.24 -13.31 -12.49
C VAL A 96 4.75 -13.52 -11.07
N ASP A 97 6.07 -13.60 -10.93
CA ASP A 97 6.78 -13.51 -9.65
C ASP A 97 7.99 -12.60 -9.88
N SER A 98 7.92 -11.38 -9.35
CA SER A 98 8.90 -10.33 -9.63
C SER A 98 9.03 -9.36 -8.47
N MET A 99 10.00 -8.47 -8.58
CA MET A 99 10.25 -7.40 -7.62
C MET A 99 10.15 -6.05 -8.33
N THR A 100 9.72 -5.02 -7.62
CA THR A 100 9.71 -3.63 -8.11
C THR A 100 10.13 -2.65 -7.01
N THR A 101 10.48 -1.43 -7.40
CA THR A 101 10.80 -0.33 -6.49
C THR A 101 9.59 0.49 -6.06
N THR A 102 8.47 0.38 -6.77
CA THR A 102 7.31 1.28 -6.57
C THR A 102 5.99 0.51 -6.57
N LEU A 103 5.21 0.67 -5.50
CA LEU A 103 3.82 0.23 -5.41
C LEU A 103 2.90 1.41 -5.72
N ILE A 104 2.02 1.22 -6.69
CA ILE A 104 1.06 2.21 -7.17
C ILE A 104 -0.31 1.89 -6.57
N ILE A 105 -0.90 2.85 -5.87
CA ILE A 105 -2.21 2.71 -5.22
C ILE A 105 -3.09 3.88 -5.69
N PRO A 106 -4.12 3.62 -6.52
CA PRO A 106 -5.15 4.60 -6.81
C PRO A 106 -5.89 5.00 -5.53
N VAL A 107 -6.02 6.30 -5.28
CA VAL A 107 -6.66 6.83 -4.08
C VAL A 107 -7.53 8.04 -4.38
N LYS A 108 -8.43 8.35 -3.44
CA LYS A 108 -9.35 9.49 -3.44
C LYS A 108 -9.34 10.20 -2.11
N ASN A 109 -9.82 11.44 -2.09
CA ASN A 109 -10.00 12.25 -0.88
C ASN A 109 -8.71 12.34 -0.04
N MET A 110 -7.63 12.75 -0.70
CA MET A 110 -6.29 12.91 -0.14
C MET A 110 -5.93 14.39 -0.08
N GLU A 111 -6.37 15.06 0.99
CA GLU A 111 -5.89 16.39 1.35
C GLU A 111 -4.43 16.33 1.81
N ALA A 112 -3.74 17.47 1.76
CA ALA A 112 -2.32 17.57 2.10
C ALA A 112 -2.02 17.05 3.51
N GLU A 113 -2.84 17.40 4.50
CA GLU A 113 -2.67 16.98 5.89
C GLU A 113 -2.81 15.46 6.05
N ARG A 114 -3.66 14.83 5.23
CA ARG A 114 -3.85 13.37 5.24
C ARG A 114 -2.63 12.67 4.65
N LEU A 115 -2.05 13.23 3.58
CA LEU A 115 -0.81 12.74 2.99
C LEU A 115 0.35 12.85 3.98
N ASP A 116 0.51 14.00 4.63
CA ASP A 116 1.57 14.23 5.63
C ASP A 116 1.44 13.29 6.83
N SER A 117 0.21 13.09 7.30
CA SER A 117 -0.10 12.14 8.39
C SER A 117 0.23 10.70 7.98
N LEU A 118 -0.09 10.30 6.75
CA LEU A 118 0.20 8.96 6.24
C LEU A 118 1.71 8.75 6.10
N TYR A 119 2.42 9.73 5.54
CA TYR A 119 3.88 9.70 5.43
C TYR A 119 4.55 9.56 6.81
N THR A 120 4.09 10.33 7.78
CA THR A 120 4.58 10.28 9.16
C THR A 120 4.31 8.92 9.80
N ALA A 121 3.11 8.37 9.60
CA ALA A 121 2.75 7.05 10.11
C ALA A 121 3.62 5.93 9.50
N LEU A 122 3.85 5.95 8.19
CA LEU A 122 4.72 4.96 7.52
C LEU A 122 6.17 5.05 8.01
N ASN A 123 6.71 6.26 8.18
CA ASN A 123 8.05 6.45 8.75
C ASN A 123 8.15 6.00 10.20
N PHE A 124 7.10 6.21 11.00
CA PHE A 124 7.07 5.71 12.38
C PHE A 124 7.04 4.18 12.42
N LEU A 125 6.21 3.55 11.59
CA LEU A 125 6.08 2.09 11.52
C LEU A 125 7.33 1.41 10.96
N LYS A 126 8.10 2.09 10.10
CA LYS A 126 9.40 1.63 9.59
C LYS A 126 10.41 1.32 10.70
N ILE A 127 10.30 1.96 11.87
CA ILE A 127 11.24 1.76 12.98
C ILE A 127 10.94 0.42 13.68
N PRO A 128 11.92 -0.50 13.81
CA PRO A 128 11.71 -1.79 14.45
C PRO A 128 11.28 -1.67 15.91
N THR A 129 10.31 -2.49 16.30
CA THR A 129 9.99 -2.74 17.71
C THR A 129 11.22 -3.35 18.39
N GLY A 130 11.88 -2.60 19.27
CA GLY A 130 13.06 -3.05 20.02
C GLY A 130 14.40 -2.40 19.64
N ALA A 131 14.42 -1.41 18.74
CA ALA A 131 15.59 -0.55 18.58
C ALA A 131 15.75 0.32 19.83
N LYS A 132 16.75 0.00 20.66
CA LYS A 132 17.25 0.88 21.74
C LYS A 132 18.11 1.99 21.16
#